data_AF-A0A3A1Y5Q1-F1
#
_entry.id   AF-A0A3A1Y5Q1-F1
#
_cell.length_a   1.000
_cell.length_b   1.000
_cell.length_c   1.000
_cell.angle_alpha   90.00
_cell.angle_beta   90.00
_cell.angle_gamma   90.00
#
_symmetry.space_group_name_H-M   'P 1'
#
loop_
_entity.id
_entity.type
_entity.pdbx_description
1 polymer ?
#
loop_
_entity_poly.entity_id
_entity_poly.type
_entity_poly.pdbx_seq_one_letter_code
_entity_poly.pdbx_strand_id
1 'polypeptide(L)'
;MARFKKDFDWDQIERDNKEAEEIIYVSKSEIKRDAKDYRKITAQLVELNINKIVPLGFSQNVVDAIIKTKEMKNMEAKRRQINFVAKLLRKYDLEELHLLLKETDPTGQVAAGSDVQLDKKIRVTIERLQQPEFRERALDTLARQDAEFDRAKVVELLEQTQVDQDPLNTELWNYFYQFFRKSISK
;
A
#
# COMPACT_ATOMS: atom_id res chain seq x y z
N MET A 1 -52.34 0.28 51.58
CA MET A 1 -51.95 1.66 51.20
C MET A 1 -50.52 1.64 50.74
N ALA A 2 -50.28 1.90 49.45
CA ALA A 2 -48.95 2.10 48.90
C ALA A 2 -48.32 3.38 49.47
N ARG A 3 -47.03 3.32 49.82
CA ARG A 3 -46.18 4.51 49.90
C ARG A 3 -44.87 4.20 49.19
N PHE A 4 -44.85 4.55 47.91
CA PHE A 4 -43.65 4.62 47.11
C PHE A 4 -42.96 5.97 47.34
N LYS A 5 -41.62 5.92 47.33
CA LYS A 5 -40.63 6.98 47.08
C LYS A 5 -40.27 7.99 48.19
N LYS A 6 -39.02 7.84 48.66
CA LYS A 6 -37.96 8.85 48.81
C LYS A 6 -36.86 8.13 49.60
N ASP A 7 -35.70 7.80 49.05
CA ASP A 7 -34.73 8.72 48.47
C ASP A 7 -33.98 8.01 47.34
N PHE A 8 -34.35 8.33 46.10
CA PHE A 8 -33.50 8.02 44.95
C PHE A 8 -32.82 9.33 44.60
N ASP A 9 -31.54 9.40 44.95
CA ASP A 9 -30.71 10.58 44.80
C ASP A 9 -30.36 10.77 43.32
N TRP A 10 -31.19 11.56 42.63
CA TRP A 10 -30.99 11.91 41.22
C TRP A 10 -29.73 12.77 41.03
N ASP A 11 -29.33 13.54 42.05
CA ASP A 11 -28.13 14.39 42.00
C ASP A 11 -26.84 13.55 42.05
N GLN A 12 -26.89 12.35 42.65
CA GLN A 12 -25.79 11.38 42.61
C GLN A 12 -25.58 10.84 41.18
N ILE A 13 -26.67 10.48 40.48
CA ILE A 13 -26.61 9.95 39.12
C ILE A 13 -26.16 11.00 38.13
N GLU A 14 -26.59 12.25 38.29
CA GLU A 14 -26.13 13.35 37.42
C GLU A 14 -24.65 13.65 37.60
N ARG A 15 -24.10 13.55 38.83
CA ARG A 15 -22.66 13.68 39.08
C ARG A 15 -21.87 12.53 38.44
N ASP A 16 -22.34 11.30 38.60
CA ASP A 16 -21.73 10.10 38.00
C ASP A 16 -21.84 10.12 36.45
N ASN A 17 -22.95 10.62 35.89
CA ASN A 17 -23.10 10.80 34.44
C ASN A 17 -22.21 11.91 33.88
N LYS A 18 -21.99 13.00 34.64
CA LYS A 18 -21.16 14.13 34.23
C LYS A 18 -19.66 13.79 34.26
N GLU A 19 -19.24 12.84 35.10
CA GLU A 19 -17.89 12.22 35.03
C GLU A 19 -17.80 11.13 33.94
N ALA A 20 -18.92 10.55 33.50
CA ALA A 20 -18.99 9.53 32.44
C ALA A 20 -19.15 10.12 31.01
N GLU A 21 -19.08 11.45 30.84
CA GLU A 21 -19.33 12.16 29.57
C GLU A 21 -18.34 11.87 28.43
N GLU A 22 -17.34 10.99 28.61
CA GLU A 22 -16.45 10.58 27.51
C GLU A 22 -16.15 9.06 27.46
N ILE A 23 -17.08 8.19 27.86
CA ILE A 23 -16.94 6.77 27.50
C ILE A 23 -17.37 6.60 26.04
N ILE A 24 -16.42 6.78 25.11
CA ILE A 24 -16.60 6.45 23.69
C ILE A 24 -16.92 4.95 23.61
N TYR A 25 -18.20 4.62 23.39
CA TYR A 25 -18.63 3.23 23.23
C TYR A 25 -18.19 2.71 21.86
N VAL A 26 -17.00 2.13 21.80
CA VAL A 26 -16.49 1.44 20.60
C VAL A 26 -17.06 0.02 20.52
N SER A 27 -17.69 -0.29 19.39
CA SER A 27 -18.25 -1.62 19.17
C SER A 27 -17.16 -2.69 19.03
N LYS A 28 -17.45 -3.94 19.42
CA LYS A 28 -16.49 -5.07 19.23
C LYS A 28 -16.12 -5.31 17.76
N SER A 29 -16.95 -4.88 16.81
CA SER A 29 -16.69 -4.98 15.37
C SER A 29 -15.70 -3.90 14.90
N GLU A 30 -15.78 -2.70 15.46
CA GLU A 30 -14.91 -1.57 15.16
C GLU A 30 -13.47 -1.81 15.62
N ILE A 31 -13.28 -2.24 16.87
CA ILE A 31 -11.97 -2.66 17.39
C ILE A 31 -11.30 -3.72 16.50
N LYS A 32 -12.10 -4.61 15.90
CA LYS A 32 -11.61 -5.65 14.97
C LYS A 32 -11.24 -5.07 13.60
N ARG A 33 -11.96 -4.07 13.10
CA ARG A 33 -11.65 -3.38 11.85
C ARG A 33 -10.35 -2.60 11.99
N ASP A 34 -10.22 -1.79 13.03
CA ASP A 34 -9.03 -0.99 13.29
C ASP A 34 -7.79 -1.88 13.42
N ALA A 35 -7.90 -2.98 14.19
CA ALA A 35 -6.82 -3.93 14.31
C ALA A 35 -6.40 -4.57 12.97
N LYS A 36 -7.34 -4.74 12.03
CA LYS A 36 -7.05 -5.23 10.68
C LYS A 36 -6.36 -4.14 9.85
N ASP A 37 -6.78 -2.89 9.98
CA ASP A 37 -6.24 -1.79 9.19
C ASP A 37 -4.83 -1.39 9.65
N TYR A 38 -4.57 -1.33 10.96
CA TYR A 38 -3.19 -1.20 11.47
C TYR A 38 -2.26 -2.29 10.95
N ARG A 39 -2.73 -3.55 10.89
CA ARG A 39 -1.93 -4.67 10.33
C ARG A 39 -1.63 -4.48 8.85
N LYS A 40 -2.60 -4.01 8.06
CA LYS A 40 -2.40 -3.74 6.63
C LYS A 40 -1.40 -2.63 6.39
N ILE A 41 -1.57 -1.49 7.08
CA ILE A 41 -0.62 -0.36 7.01
C ILE A 41 0.78 -0.84 7.38
N THR A 42 0.90 -1.62 8.45
CA THR A 42 2.19 -2.17 8.87
C THR A 42 2.84 -3.03 7.80
N ALA A 43 2.06 -3.90 7.14
CA ALA A 43 2.58 -4.73 6.05
C ALA A 43 3.08 -3.86 4.89
N GLN A 44 2.33 -2.82 4.52
CA GLN A 44 2.74 -1.86 3.49
C GLN A 44 4.02 -1.11 3.88
N LEU A 45 4.13 -0.64 5.12
CA LEU A 45 5.32 0.04 5.63
C LEU A 45 6.57 -0.86 5.58
N VAL A 46 6.43 -2.16 5.88
CA VAL A 46 7.54 -3.13 5.83
C VAL A 46 8.04 -3.36 4.39
N GLU A 47 7.18 -3.19 3.39
CA GLU A 47 7.53 -3.30 1.98
C GLU A 47 8.27 -2.06 1.45
N LEU A 48 8.12 -0.90 2.10
CA LEU A 48 8.81 0.33 1.71
C LEU A 48 10.34 0.26 1.93
N ASN A 49 11.05 1.17 1.26
CA ASN A 49 12.46 1.40 1.49
C ASN A 49 12.67 2.18 2.81
N ILE A 50 13.71 1.83 3.58
CA ILE A 50 14.04 2.47 4.86
C ILE A 50 14.25 3.98 4.69
N ASN A 51 14.81 4.41 3.56
CA ASN A 51 15.00 5.84 3.22
C ASN A 51 13.68 6.63 3.15
N LYS A 52 12.55 5.95 2.92
CA LYS A 52 11.21 6.56 2.95
C LYS A 52 10.58 6.53 4.34
N ILE A 53 11.05 5.65 5.23
CA ILE A 53 10.49 5.46 6.58
C ILE A 53 11.13 6.42 7.58
N VAL A 54 12.44 6.69 7.47
CA VAL A 54 13.15 7.61 8.38
C VAL A 54 12.55 9.03 8.37
N PRO A 55 12.18 9.63 7.21
CA PRO A 55 11.54 10.94 7.17
C PRO A 55 10.16 11.00 7.83
N LEU A 56 9.49 9.87 8.05
CA LEU A 56 8.16 9.82 8.66
C LEU A 56 8.17 10.14 10.17
N GLY A 57 9.35 10.30 10.78
CA GLY A 57 9.47 10.72 12.18
C GLY A 57 8.96 9.71 13.20
N PHE A 58 8.84 8.43 12.83
CA PHE A 58 8.47 7.39 13.79
C PHE A 58 9.52 7.22 14.89
N SER A 59 9.08 6.77 16.06
CA SER A 59 10.01 6.47 17.16
C SER A 59 11.03 5.40 16.74
N GLN A 60 12.26 5.50 17.28
CA GLN A 60 13.35 4.56 16.97
C GLN A 60 12.92 3.09 17.11
N ASN A 61 12.14 2.79 18.15
CA ASN A 61 11.62 1.44 18.40
C ASN A 61 10.75 0.89 17.26
N VAL A 62 9.96 1.75 16.60
CA VAL A 62 9.12 1.37 15.47
C VAL A 62 9.99 1.11 14.23
N VAL A 63 10.93 2.01 13.96
CA VAL A 63 11.85 1.89 12.81
C VAL A 63 12.68 0.61 12.93
N ASP A 64 13.28 0.36 14.09
CA ASP A 64 14.08 -0.85 14.34
C ASP A 64 13.24 -2.13 14.19
N ALA A 65 11.99 -2.09 14.66
CA ALA A 65 11.10 -3.23 14.54
C ALA A 65 10.70 -3.50 13.08
N ILE A 66 10.53 -2.47 12.25
CA ILE A 66 10.27 -2.60 10.81
C ILE A 66 11.49 -3.21 10.10
N ILE A 67 12.70 -2.70 10.39
CA ILE A 67 13.96 -3.23 9.82
C ILE A 67 14.11 -4.72 10.14
N LYS A 68 13.94 -5.09 11.42
CA LYS A 68 13.95 -6.51 11.85
C LYS A 68 12.92 -7.35 11.11
N THR A 69 11.71 -6.81 10.89
CA THR A 69 10.66 -7.52 10.14
C THR A 69 11.07 -7.83 8.71
N LYS A 70 11.81 -6.92 8.07
CA LYS A 70 12.27 -7.06 6.69
C LYS A 70 13.36 -8.13 6.53
N GLU A 71 14.22 -8.29 7.54
CA GLU A 71 15.29 -9.30 7.55
C GLU A 71 14.79 -10.72 7.83
N MET A 72 13.60 -10.88 8.42
CA MET A 72 13.04 -12.19 8.76
C MET A 72 12.68 -13.01 7.52
N LYS A 73 13.30 -14.19 7.41
CA LYS A 73 13.02 -15.17 6.34
C LYS A 73 11.81 -16.07 6.64
N ASN A 74 11.51 -16.32 7.92
CA ASN A 74 10.40 -17.18 8.32
C ASN A 74 9.07 -16.40 8.30
N MET A 75 8.09 -16.91 7.55
CA MET A 75 6.79 -16.26 7.37
C MET A 75 6.00 -16.12 8.67
N GLU A 76 6.06 -17.10 9.58
CA GLU A 76 5.34 -17.03 10.85
C GLU A 76 6.00 -16.04 11.81
N ALA A 77 7.33 -15.99 11.83
CA ALA A 77 8.06 -14.97 12.59
C ALA A 77 7.77 -13.57 12.07
N LYS A 78 7.79 -13.39 10.74
CA LYS A 78 7.44 -12.13 10.07
C LYS A 78 6.02 -11.70 10.38
N ARG A 79 5.03 -12.62 10.32
CA ARG A 79 3.63 -12.35 10.66
C ARG A 79 3.48 -11.89 12.11
N ARG A 80 4.18 -12.52 13.06
CA ARG A 80 4.18 -12.11 14.48
C ARG A 80 4.80 -10.75 14.67
N GLN A 81 5.90 -10.47 13.96
CA GLN A 81 6.57 -9.19 14.04
C GLN A 81 5.72 -8.06 13.44
N ILE A 82 5.02 -8.30 12.33
CA ILE A 82 4.02 -7.37 11.77
C ILE A 82 2.94 -7.05 12.82
N ASN A 83 2.43 -8.05 13.53
CA ASN A 83 1.45 -7.81 14.60
C ASN A 83 2.01 -6.98 15.75
N PHE A 84 3.28 -7.19 16.11
CA PHE A 84 3.96 -6.42 17.13
C PHE A 84 4.14 -4.95 16.70
N VAL A 85 4.62 -4.71 15.48
CA VAL A 85 4.76 -3.35 14.92
C VAL A 85 3.38 -2.68 14.81
N ALA A 86 2.35 -3.40 14.36
CA ALA A 86 0.98 -2.89 14.31
C ALA A 86 0.46 -2.46 15.69
N LYS A 87 0.89 -3.13 16.77
CA LYS A 87 0.57 -2.71 18.14
C LYS A 87 1.32 -1.44 18.54
N LEU A 88 2.57 -1.27 18.12
CA LEU A 88 3.35 -0.06 18.37
C LEU A 88 2.77 1.16 17.62
N LEU A 89 2.26 0.94 16.41
CA LEU A 89 1.66 1.99 15.58
C LEU A 89 0.32 2.53 16.10
N ARG A 90 -0.35 1.84 17.04
CA ARG A 90 -1.58 2.35 17.68
C ARG A 90 -1.40 3.62 18.51
N LYS A 91 -0.15 4.06 18.72
CA LYS A 91 0.16 5.35 19.34
C LYS A 91 -0.02 6.53 18.38
N TYR A 92 -0.10 6.24 17.09
CA TYR A 92 -0.32 7.20 16.02
C TYR A 92 -1.75 7.06 15.51
N ASP A 93 -2.31 8.15 14.99
CA ASP A 93 -3.66 8.12 14.42
C ASP A 93 -3.66 7.30 13.11
N LEU A 94 -4.68 6.45 12.94
CA LEU A 94 -4.83 5.61 11.77
C LEU A 94 -4.98 6.47 10.50
N GLU A 95 -5.70 7.59 10.59
CA GLU A 95 -5.88 8.51 9.46
C GLU A 95 -4.57 9.20 9.08
N GLU A 96 -3.79 9.65 10.06
CA GLU A 96 -2.48 10.25 9.86
C GLU A 96 -1.51 9.26 9.20
N LEU A 97 -1.48 8.00 9.68
CA LEU A 97 -0.68 6.94 9.07
C LEU A 97 -1.07 6.67 7.62
N HIS A 98 -2.37 6.70 7.30
CA HIS A 98 -2.86 6.56 5.93
C HIS A 98 -2.41 7.72 5.04
N LEU A 99 -2.48 8.96 5.55
CA LEU A 99 -2.04 10.13 4.81
C LEU A 99 -0.53 10.10 4.55
N LEU A 100 0.26 9.82 5.59
CA LEU A 100 1.71 9.68 5.49
C LEU A 100 2.11 8.60 4.48
N LEU A 101 1.43 7.45 4.51
CA LEU A 101 1.66 6.37 3.55
C LEU A 101 1.31 6.81 2.13
N LYS A 102 0.20 7.53 1.94
CA LYS A 102 -0.22 8.05 0.63
C LYS A 102 0.70 9.13 0.10
N GLU A 103 1.21 10.00 0.95
CA GLU A 103 2.18 11.04 0.56
C GLU A 103 3.52 10.42 0.18
N THR A 104 3.94 9.40 0.93
CA THR A 104 5.18 8.64 0.69
C THR A 104 5.07 7.70 -0.51
N ASP A 105 3.84 7.31 -0.85
CA ASP A 105 3.50 6.40 -1.94
C ASP A 105 2.14 6.77 -2.61
N PRO A 106 2.09 7.82 -3.45
CA PRO A 106 0.84 8.36 -4.02
C PRO A 106 0.16 7.44 -5.04
N THR A 107 0.69 6.25 -5.29
CA THR A 107 0.22 5.36 -6.36
C THR A 107 -0.53 4.14 -5.82
N GLY A 108 -0.61 3.94 -4.51
CA GLY A 108 -1.59 3.04 -3.88
C GLY A 108 -1.71 1.66 -4.53
N GLN A 109 -0.58 1.06 -4.93
CA GLN A 109 -0.33 -0.37 -5.10
C GLN A 109 1.07 -0.57 -5.71
N VAL A 110 1.78 -1.55 -5.14
CA VAL A 110 2.97 -2.28 -5.60
C VAL A 110 4.36 -1.62 -5.43
N ALA A 111 5.09 -2.13 -4.42
CA ALA A 111 6.56 -2.21 -4.33
C ALA A 111 7.39 -0.95 -4.67
N ALA A 112 7.69 -0.13 -3.65
CA ALA A 112 8.44 1.10 -3.84
C ALA A 112 9.97 0.92 -3.80
N GLY A 113 10.56 1.02 -4.99
CA GLY A 113 11.93 1.49 -5.20
C GLY A 113 12.19 1.83 -6.66
N SER A 114 12.05 0.83 -7.53
CA SER A 114 12.23 0.91 -8.99
C SER A 114 10.93 0.69 -9.78
N ASP A 115 10.00 -0.07 -9.22
CA ASP A 115 8.95 -0.72 -10.02
C ASP A 115 7.76 0.20 -10.35
N VAL A 116 7.42 1.18 -9.51
CA VAL A 116 6.32 2.13 -9.83
C VAL A 116 6.61 2.99 -11.06
N GLN A 117 7.86 3.43 -11.23
CA GLN A 117 8.27 4.20 -12.41
C GLN A 117 8.30 3.32 -13.65
N LEU A 118 8.72 2.06 -13.49
CA LEU A 118 8.68 1.05 -14.54
C LEU A 118 7.25 0.78 -14.97
N ASP A 119 6.33 0.52 -14.05
CA ASP A 119 4.92 0.23 -14.35
C ASP A 119 4.24 1.37 -15.09
N LYS A 120 4.49 2.62 -14.66
CA LYS A 120 3.99 3.80 -15.37
C LYS A 120 4.58 3.90 -16.78
N LYS A 121 5.87 3.64 -16.94
CA LYS A 121 6.55 3.64 -18.25
C LYS A 121 6.01 2.53 -19.15
N ILE A 122 5.77 1.34 -18.62
CA ILE A 122 5.21 0.19 -19.34
C ILE A 122 3.78 0.52 -19.81
N ARG A 123 2.90 1.02 -18.92
CA ARG A 123 1.53 1.41 -19.29
C ARG A 123 1.52 2.40 -20.45
N VAL A 124 2.27 3.49 -20.34
CA VAL A 124 2.33 4.52 -21.40
C VAL A 124 2.90 3.96 -22.71
N THR A 125 3.87 3.04 -22.62
CA THR A 125 4.45 2.41 -23.82
C THR A 125 3.44 1.51 -24.52
N ILE A 126 2.73 0.67 -23.76
CA ILE A 126 1.69 -0.23 -24.29
C ILE A 126 0.53 0.56 -24.89
N GLU A 127 0.04 1.58 -24.18
CA GLU A 127 -1.05 2.46 -24.65
C GLU A 127 -0.71 3.11 -25.99
N ARG A 128 0.53 3.61 -26.16
CA ARG A 128 1.00 4.17 -27.43
C ARG A 128 1.11 3.13 -28.54
N LEU A 129 1.46 1.89 -28.20
CA LEU A 129 1.58 0.79 -29.17
C LEU A 129 0.22 0.24 -29.62
N GLN A 130 -0.78 0.30 -28.76
CA GLN A 130 -2.16 -0.07 -29.08
C GLN A 130 -2.80 0.93 -30.06
N GLN A 131 -2.34 2.18 -30.10
CA GLN A 131 -2.81 3.18 -31.05
C GLN A 131 -2.20 2.93 -32.44
N PRO A 132 -2.99 2.55 -33.48
CA PRO A 132 -2.48 2.17 -34.79
C PRO A 132 -1.67 3.28 -35.48
N GLU A 133 -2.08 4.54 -35.25
CA GLU A 133 -1.45 5.73 -35.82
C GLU A 133 -0.02 5.96 -35.29
N PHE A 134 0.24 5.58 -34.04
CA PHE A 134 1.51 5.82 -33.36
C PHE A 134 2.37 4.56 -33.20
N ARG A 135 1.81 3.37 -33.48
CA ARG A 135 2.46 2.07 -33.32
C ARG A 135 3.84 2.01 -33.99
N GLU A 136 3.92 2.31 -35.27
CA GLU A 136 5.17 2.28 -36.06
C GLU A 136 6.23 3.22 -35.47
N ARG A 137 5.81 4.46 -35.16
CA ARG A 137 6.70 5.47 -34.57
C ARG A 137 7.17 5.07 -33.17
N ALA A 138 6.33 4.44 -32.37
CA ALA A 138 6.66 3.96 -31.04
C ALA A 138 7.67 2.80 -31.11
N LEU A 139 7.47 1.84 -32.02
CA LEU A 139 8.42 0.75 -32.27
C LEU A 139 9.79 1.28 -32.72
N ASP A 140 9.82 2.24 -33.65
CA ASP A 140 11.06 2.86 -34.10
C ASP A 140 11.78 3.63 -32.99
N THR A 141 11.02 4.29 -32.10
CA THR A 141 11.59 4.99 -30.95
C THR A 141 12.24 4.02 -29.97
N LEU A 142 11.58 2.89 -29.68
CA LEU A 142 12.10 1.85 -28.79
C LEU A 142 13.35 1.17 -29.37
N ALA A 143 13.34 0.88 -30.67
CA ALA A 143 14.48 0.30 -31.38
C ALA A 143 15.70 1.22 -31.41
N ARG A 144 15.51 2.55 -31.43
CA ARG A 144 16.60 3.53 -31.31
C ARG A 144 17.14 3.63 -29.89
N GLN A 145 16.31 3.36 -28.90
CA GLN A 145 16.64 3.54 -27.50
C GLN A 145 17.45 2.37 -26.93
N ASP A 146 17.19 1.14 -27.40
CA ASP A 146 17.96 -0.05 -27.02
C ASP A 146 18.15 -0.99 -28.22
N ALA A 147 19.40 -1.39 -28.47
CA ALA A 147 19.76 -2.30 -29.56
C ALA A 147 19.30 -3.75 -29.33
N GLU A 148 18.96 -4.12 -28.08
CA GLU A 148 18.42 -5.44 -27.73
C GLU A 148 16.90 -5.53 -27.89
N PHE A 149 16.23 -4.47 -28.36
CA PHE A 149 14.78 -4.46 -28.54
C PHE A 149 14.34 -5.37 -29.70
N ASP A 150 13.54 -6.40 -29.39
CA ASP A 150 12.94 -7.30 -30.39
C ASP A 150 11.59 -6.75 -30.89
N ARG A 151 11.63 -6.08 -32.04
CA ARG A 151 10.45 -5.52 -32.71
C ARG A 151 9.45 -6.62 -33.13
N ALA A 152 9.93 -7.75 -33.64
CA ALA A 152 9.07 -8.81 -34.15
C ALA A 152 8.28 -9.44 -33.00
N LYS A 153 8.94 -9.66 -31.85
CA LYS A 153 8.29 -10.21 -30.66
C LYS A 153 7.21 -9.30 -30.10
N VAL A 154 7.44 -7.99 -30.03
CA VAL A 154 6.44 -7.03 -29.53
C VAL A 154 5.21 -6.98 -30.42
N VAL A 155 5.39 -7.04 -31.75
CA VAL A 155 4.28 -7.10 -32.70
C VAL A 155 3.44 -8.37 -32.52
N GLU A 156 4.08 -9.53 -32.38
CA GLU A 156 3.41 -10.80 -32.11
C GLU A 156 2.58 -10.73 -30.82
N LEU A 157 3.16 -10.19 -29.74
CA LEU A 157 2.49 -10.06 -28.45
C LEU A 157 1.33 -9.05 -28.48
N LEU A 158 1.45 -7.97 -29.24
CA LEU A 158 0.37 -7.00 -29.46
C LEU A 158 -0.83 -7.63 -30.17
N GLU A 159 -0.59 -8.51 -31.15
CA GLU A 159 -1.64 -9.22 -31.87
C GLU A 159 -2.37 -10.25 -31.00
N GLN A 160 -1.68 -10.82 -30.01
CA GLN A 160 -2.28 -11.73 -29.02
C GLN A 160 -3.07 -11.01 -27.92
N THR A 161 -2.84 -9.71 -27.75
CA THR A 161 -3.46 -8.92 -26.68
C THR A 161 -4.77 -8.31 -27.15
N GLN A 162 -5.87 -8.56 -26.42
CA GLN A 162 -7.15 -7.92 -26.72
C GLN A 162 -7.14 -6.45 -26.26
N VAL A 163 -7.79 -5.56 -27.04
CA VAL A 163 -7.81 -4.11 -26.80
C VAL A 163 -8.42 -3.73 -25.43
N ASP A 164 -9.33 -4.54 -24.90
CA ASP A 164 -10.04 -4.28 -23.63
C ASP A 164 -9.46 -5.02 -22.41
N GLN A 165 -8.35 -5.75 -22.56
CA GLN A 165 -7.72 -6.46 -21.45
C GLN A 165 -6.79 -5.54 -20.65
N ASP A 166 -6.81 -5.68 -19.31
CA ASP A 166 -5.86 -4.97 -18.44
C ASP A 166 -4.43 -5.41 -18.81
N PRO A 167 -3.55 -4.45 -19.20
CA PRO A 167 -2.19 -4.78 -19.62
C PRO A 167 -1.43 -5.59 -18.59
N LEU A 168 -1.71 -5.44 -17.29
CA LEU A 168 -0.94 -6.03 -16.19
C LEU A 168 -0.88 -7.57 -16.21
N ASN A 169 -1.79 -8.23 -16.92
CA ASN A 169 -1.91 -9.70 -16.97
C ASN A 169 -1.53 -10.29 -18.34
N THR A 170 -0.81 -9.52 -19.16
CA THR A 170 -0.47 -9.89 -20.54
C THR A 170 1.01 -10.27 -20.69
N GLU A 171 1.32 -11.15 -21.63
CA GLU A 171 2.71 -11.47 -21.98
C GLU A 171 3.48 -10.25 -22.51
N LEU A 172 2.76 -9.29 -23.09
CA LEU A 172 3.28 -7.99 -23.48
C LEU A 172 3.82 -7.20 -22.29
N TRP A 173 3.11 -7.21 -21.16
CA TRP A 173 3.57 -6.57 -19.93
C TRP A 173 4.80 -7.26 -19.34
N ASN A 174 4.81 -8.59 -19.30
CA ASN A 174 5.97 -9.36 -18.85
C ASN A 174 7.22 -9.04 -19.68
N TYR A 175 7.06 -8.94 -21.00
CA TYR A 175 8.15 -8.55 -21.92
C TYR A 175 8.69 -7.17 -21.56
N PHE A 176 7.83 -6.15 -21.46
CA PHE A 176 8.28 -4.78 -21.17
C PHE A 176 8.83 -4.62 -19.75
N TYR A 177 8.30 -5.37 -18.79
CA TYR A 177 8.83 -5.41 -17.43
C TYR A 177 10.27 -5.94 -17.42
N GLN A 178 10.55 -7.06 -18.10
CA GLN A 178 11.91 -7.59 -18.22
C GLN A 178 12.82 -6.65 -19.01
N PHE A 179 12.34 -6.08 -20.11
CA PHE A 179 13.07 -5.15 -20.97
C PHE A 179 13.52 -3.90 -20.20
N PHE A 180 12.59 -3.18 -19.56
CA PHE A 180 12.95 -1.96 -18.84
C PHE A 180 13.71 -2.24 -17.55
N ARG A 181 13.47 -3.37 -16.88
CA ARG A 181 14.28 -3.77 -15.72
C ARG A 181 15.73 -4.06 -16.09
N LYS A 182 15.97 -4.72 -17.23
CA LYS A 182 17.33 -5.00 -17.73
C LYS A 182 18.06 -3.71 -18.09
N SER A 183 17.35 -2.74 -18.69
CA SER A 183 17.88 -1.42 -19.01
C SER A 183 18.30 -0.61 -17.77
N ILE A 184 17.64 -0.81 -16.62
CA ILE A 184 18.02 -0.18 -15.33
C ILE A 184 19.24 -0.85 -14.68
N SER A 185 19.52 -2.11 -15.01
CA SER A 185 20.63 -2.88 -14.43
C SER A 185 21.95 -2.74 -15.19
N LYS A 186 21.96 -2.11 -16.37
CA LYS A 186 23.16 -1.78 -17.17
C LYS A 186 23.72 -0.43 -16.73
#